data_AF-A0A7D9KXG3-F1
#
_entry.id   AF-A0A7D9KXG3-F1
#
_cell.length_a   1.000
_cell.length_b   1.000
_cell.length_c   1.000
_cell.angle_alpha   90.00
_cell.angle_beta   90.00
_cell.angle_gamma   90.00
#
_symmetry.space_group_name_H-M   'P 1'
#
loop_
_entity.id
_entity.type
_entity.pdbx_description
1 polymer ?
#
loop_
_entity_poly.entity_id
_entity_poly.type
_entity_poly.pdbx_seq_one_letter_code
_entity_poly.pdbx_strand_id
1 'polypeptide(L)'
;MFLDEYEGVPYKVLKYTAGQINYGGRVTDDWDRRCIMTILADYYQPDVLEPGHKFSEAGVYHQLKGETPHEGYLHYIRGLPINDTPEIFSLHDNANITFAQNETFDLLHGILTMQPKTTAGAGKSREE
;
A
#
# COMPACT_ATOMS: atom_id res chain seq x y z
N MET A 1 0.40 -29.06 6.66
CA MET A 1 0.06 -30.09 5.64
C MET A 1 0.92 -29.94 4.41
N PHE A 2 0.84 -28.86 3.61
CA PHE A 2 1.75 -28.74 2.45
C PHE A 2 3.20 -28.34 2.77
N LEU A 3 3.48 -27.62 3.86
CA LEU A 3 4.85 -27.18 4.17
C LEU A 3 5.73 -28.30 4.76
N ASP A 4 5.12 -29.22 5.50
CA ASP A 4 5.80 -30.30 6.23
C ASP A 4 6.22 -31.46 5.31
N GLU A 5 5.77 -31.45 4.05
CA GLU A 5 6.09 -32.44 3.03
C GLU A 5 7.38 -32.11 2.25
N TYR A 6 7.95 -30.92 2.44
CA TYR A 6 9.18 -30.49 1.79
C TYR A 6 10.35 -30.51 2.78
N GLU A 7 11.55 -30.85 2.31
CA GLU A 7 12.79 -30.83 3.12
C GLU A 7 13.19 -29.42 3.58
N GLY A 8 12.66 -28.39 2.91
CA GLY A 8 12.87 -26.98 3.27
C GLY A 8 11.72 -26.11 2.81
N VAL A 9 11.73 -24.84 3.22
CA VAL A 9 10.65 -23.90 2.93
C VAL A 9 10.50 -23.70 1.41
N PRO A 10 9.35 -24.09 0.80
CA PRO A 10 9.18 -24.06 -0.65
C PRO A 10 8.77 -22.66 -1.14
N TYR A 11 9.66 -21.67 -1.03
CA TYR A 11 9.38 -20.26 -1.39
C TYR A 11 8.80 -20.06 -2.79
N LYS A 12 9.23 -20.86 -3.77
CA LYS A 12 8.70 -20.79 -5.13
C LYS A 12 7.21 -21.17 -5.19
N VAL A 13 6.83 -22.21 -4.44
CA VAL A 13 5.43 -22.66 -4.35
C VAL A 13 4.61 -21.62 -3.59
N LEU A 14 5.13 -21.09 -2.48
CA LEU A 14 4.47 -20.03 -1.71
C LEU A 14 4.18 -18.78 -2.56
N LYS A 15 5.18 -18.29 -3.30
CA LYS A 15 5.01 -17.16 -4.23
C LYS A 15 3.99 -17.43 -5.31
N TYR A 16 4.04 -18.62 -5.91
CA TYR A 16 3.11 -19.00 -6.97
C TYR A 16 1.67 -19.08 -6.44
N THR A 17 1.45 -19.75 -5.31
CA THR A 17 0.13 -19.91 -4.71
C THR A 17 -0.43 -18.58 -4.25
N ALA A 18 0.37 -17.74 -3.58
CA ALA A 18 -0.07 -16.41 -3.18
C ALA A 18 -0.38 -15.53 -4.41
N GLY A 19 0.57 -15.39 -5.33
CA GLY A 19 0.47 -14.45 -6.44
C GLY A 19 -0.47 -14.88 -7.55
N GLN A 20 -0.40 -16.12 -8.02
CA GLN A 20 -1.19 -16.59 -9.17
C GLN A 20 -2.56 -17.14 -8.78
N ILE A 21 -2.66 -17.80 -7.62
CA ILE A 21 -3.89 -18.48 -7.20
C ILE A 21 -4.74 -17.58 -6.30
N ASN A 22 -4.19 -17.10 -5.18
CA ASN A 22 -4.97 -16.32 -4.21
C ASN A 22 -5.31 -14.91 -4.71
N TYR A 23 -4.30 -14.17 -5.18
CA TYR A 23 -4.48 -12.82 -5.71
C TYR A 23 -4.76 -12.81 -7.21
N GLY A 24 -4.05 -13.62 -8.00
CA GLY A 24 -4.07 -13.60 -9.46
C GLY A 24 -5.44 -13.88 -10.09
N GLY A 25 -6.31 -14.65 -9.44
CA GLY A 25 -7.68 -14.87 -9.92
C GLY A 25 -8.56 -13.61 -9.94
N ARG A 26 -8.14 -12.53 -9.26
CA ARG A 26 -8.84 -11.23 -9.22
C ARG A 26 -8.18 -10.17 -10.08
N VAL A 27 -7.00 -10.46 -10.66
CA VAL A 27 -6.14 -9.48 -11.32
C VAL A 27 -6.07 -9.82 -12.80
N THR A 28 -6.77 -9.03 -13.60
CA THR A 28 -6.91 -9.26 -15.04
C THR A 28 -5.78 -8.63 -15.84
N ASP A 29 -5.18 -7.55 -15.34
CA ASP A 29 -4.08 -6.86 -16.02
C ASP A 29 -2.73 -7.53 -15.76
N ASP A 30 -1.93 -7.68 -16.82
CA ASP A 30 -0.64 -8.37 -16.75
C ASP A 30 0.42 -7.55 -16.00
N TRP A 31 0.33 -6.21 -16.02
CA TRP A 31 1.24 -5.34 -15.28
C TRP A 31 0.94 -5.37 -13.79
N ASP A 32 -0.34 -5.34 -13.41
CA ASP A 32 -0.74 -5.52 -12.01
C ASP A 32 -0.30 -6.88 -11.48
N ARG A 33 -0.43 -7.94 -12.29
CA ARG A 33 0.05 -9.27 -11.92
C ARG A 33 1.56 -9.30 -11.74
N ARG A 34 2.31 -8.65 -12.64
CA ARG A 34 3.77 -8.51 -12.51
C ARG A 34 4.13 -7.76 -11.23
N CYS A 35 3.44 -6.66 -10.95
CA CYS A 35 3.64 -5.86 -9.74
C CYS A 35 3.47 -6.70 -8.47
N ILE A 36 2.36 -7.45 -8.36
CA ILE A 36 2.11 -8.35 -7.22
C ILE A 36 3.20 -9.40 -7.08
N MET A 37 3.61 -10.04 -8.18
CA MET A 37 4.67 -11.05 -8.12
C MET A 37 6.02 -10.45 -7.68
N THR A 38 6.30 -9.21 -8.06
CA THR A 38 7.48 -8.46 -7.60
C THR A 38 7.39 -8.17 -6.11
N ILE A 39 6.29 -7.61 -5.63
CA ILE A 39 6.08 -7.35 -4.18
C ILE A 39 6.25 -8.65 -3.39
N LEU A 40 5.59 -9.73 -3.81
CA LEU A 40 5.70 -11.03 -3.14
C LEU A 40 7.13 -11.62 -3.15
N ALA A 41 7.97 -11.26 -4.11
CA ALA A 41 9.35 -11.71 -4.16
C ALA A 41 10.19 -11.15 -3.01
N ASP A 42 9.88 -9.94 -2.57
CA ASP A 42 10.58 -9.26 -1.48
C ASP A 42 10.23 -9.87 -0.11
N TYR A 43 9.01 -10.43 0.04
CA TYR A 43 8.54 -11.04 1.30
C TYR A 43 8.74 -12.55 1.38
N TYR A 44 8.62 -13.28 0.26
CA TYR A 44 8.84 -14.74 0.23
C TYR A 44 10.28 -15.05 -0.21
N GLN A 45 11.21 -14.74 0.68
CA GLN A 45 12.63 -15.05 0.55
C GLN A 45 13.25 -15.45 1.90
N PRO A 46 14.36 -16.21 1.91
CA PRO A 46 15.02 -16.65 3.14
C PRO A 46 15.46 -15.49 4.04
N ASP A 47 15.94 -14.40 3.43
CA ASP A 47 16.51 -13.24 4.12
C ASP A 47 15.52 -12.56 5.08
N VAL A 48 14.21 -12.73 4.86
CA VAL A 48 13.15 -12.20 5.74
C VAL A 48 13.13 -12.89 7.10
N LEU A 49 13.67 -14.11 7.20
CA LEU A 49 13.79 -14.83 8.46
C LEU A 49 15.03 -14.42 9.26
N GLU A 50 15.96 -13.69 8.66
CA GLU A 50 17.19 -13.27 9.34
C GLU A 50 16.89 -12.20 10.40
N PRO A 51 17.52 -12.29 11.59
CA PRO A 51 17.33 -11.30 12.64
C PRO A 51 17.71 -9.89 12.17
N GLY A 52 16.80 -8.94 12.35
CA GLY A 52 17.04 -7.54 11.98
C GLY A 52 16.82 -7.25 10.49
N HIS A 53 16.23 -8.17 9.72
CA HIS A 53 15.73 -7.87 8.38
C HIS A 53 14.78 -6.66 8.42
N LYS A 54 14.96 -5.73 7.49
CA LYS A 54 14.15 -4.52 7.36
C LYS A 54 13.36 -4.58 6.06
N PHE A 55 12.08 -4.22 6.15
CA PHE A 55 11.18 -4.17 4.99
C PHE A 55 11.21 -2.82 4.27
N SER A 56 11.81 -1.80 4.88
CA SER A 56 12.08 -0.49 4.26
C SER A 56 13.42 0.08 4.70
N GLU A 57 13.98 1.03 3.95
CA GLU A 57 15.23 1.72 4.28
C GLU A 57 15.10 2.51 5.58
N ALA A 58 13.93 3.12 5.82
CA ALA A 58 13.60 3.79 7.08
C ALA A 58 13.75 2.88 8.31
N GLY A 59 13.65 1.56 8.15
CA GLY A 59 13.91 0.56 9.19
C GLY A 59 12.88 0.52 10.32
N VAL A 60 11.80 1.30 10.22
CA VAL A 60 10.66 1.27 11.14
C VAL A 60 9.98 -0.10 11.02
N TYR A 61 9.77 -0.56 9.79
CA TYR A 61 9.20 -1.87 9.47
C TYR A 61 10.33 -2.90 9.39
N HIS A 62 10.41 -3.77 10.38
CA HIS A 62 11.42 -4.82 10.47
C HIS A 62 10.87 -6.11 11.05
N GLN A 63 11.62 -7.19 10.83
CA GLN A 63 11.31 -8.51 11.36
C GLN A 63 11.63 -8.58 12.85
N LEU A 64 10.62 -8.95 13.63
CA LEU A 64 10.78 -9.31 15.05
C LEU A 64 11.39 -10.71 15.17
N LYS A 65 12.08 -10.97 16.28
CA LYS A 65 12.64 -12.30 16.57
C LYS A 65 11.52 -13.34 16.57
N GLY A 66 11.76 -14.53 16.00
CA GLY A 66 10.75 -15.60 15.94
C GLY A 66 10.26 -16.09 17.32
N GLU A 67 11.02 -15.82 18.38
CA GLU A 67 10.68 -16.13 19.77
C GLU A 67 9.79 -15.06 20.44
N THR A 68 9.49 -13.97 19.73
CA THR A 68 8.68 -12.85 20.28
C THR A 68 7.29 -13.38 20.62
N PRO A 69 6.79 -13.18 21.85
CA PRO A 69 5.44 -13.59 22.20
C PRO A 69 4.41 -12.77 21.41
N HIS A 70 3.20 -13.29 21.27
CA HIS A 70 2.11 -12.62 20.57
C HIS A 70 1.89 -11.17 21.04
N GLU A 71 1.99 -10.91 22.35
CA GLU A 71 1.85 -9.57 22.92
C GLU A 71 2.96 -8.61 22.45
N GLY A 72 4.17 -9.10 22.22
CA GLY A 72 5.27 -8.32 21.66
C GLY A 72 4.98 -7.86 20.24
N TYR A 73 4.39 -8.73 19.41
CA TYR A 73 3.92 -8.34 18.08
C TYR A 73 2.82 -7.27 18.14
N LEU A 74 1.85 -7.42 19.05
CA LEU A 74 0.78 -6.43 19.22
C LEU A 74 1.33 -5.07 19.66
N HIS A 75 2.27 -5.05 20.60
CA HIS A 75 2.91 -3.82 21.06
C HIS A 75 3.67 -3.14 19.91
N TYR A 76 4.43 -3.91 19.14
CA TYR A 76 5.15 -3.41 17.98
C TYR A 76 4.22 -2.81 16.92
N ILE A 77 3.17 -3.53 16.52
CA ILE A 77 2.18 -3.06 15.53
C ILE A 77 1.51 -1.76 16.00
N ARG A 78 1.18 -1.65 17.29
CA ARG A 78 0.61 -0.42 17.87
C ARG A 78 1.58 0.76 17.92
N GLY A 79 2.88 0.50 17.88
CA GLY A 79 3.92 1.52 17.85
C GLY A 79 4.26 2.03 16.44
N LEU A 80 3.69 1.43 15.40
CA LEU A 80 3.92 1.87 14.03
C LEU A 80 3.26 3.23 13.75
N PRO A 81 3.80 4.01 12.79
CA PRO A 81 3.19 5.27 12.37
C PRO A 81 1.75 5.08 11.92
N ILE A 82 0.87 6.04 12.23
CA ILE A 82 -0.50 6.07 11.71
C ILE A 82 -0.50 6.37 10.21
N ASN A 83 0.43 7.23 9.78
CA ASN A 83 0.62 7.60 8.38
C ASN A 83 1.93 6.99 7.90
N ASP A 84 1.82 6.00 7.01
CA ASP A 84 2.97 5.33 6.41
C ASP A 84 3.64 6.24 5.36
N THR A 85 4.96 6.10 5.18
CA THR A 85 5.68 6.77 4.09
C THR A 85 5.50 6.00 2.77
N PRO A 86 5.54 6.66 1.60
CA PRO A 86 5.41 5.97 0.30
C PRO A 86 6.46 4.88 0.08
N GLU A 87 7.62 5.04 0.69
CA GLU A 87 8.75 4.14 0.62
C GLU A 87 8.41 2.70 1.01
N ILE A 88 7.54 2.46 2.01
CA ILE A 88 7.14 1.10 2.40
C ILE A 88 6.34 0.38 1.30
N PHE A 89 5.78 1.13 0.36
CA PHE A 89 5.09 0.63 -0.82
C PHE A 89 6.01 0.60 -2.06
N SER A 90 7.32 0.79 -1.87
CA SER A 90 8.32 0.93 -2.93
C SER A 90 8.03 2.11 -3.88
N LEU A 91 7.41 3.18 -3.35
CA LEU A 91 7.11 4.40 -4.08
C LEU A 91 8.06 5.53 -3.67
N HIS A 92 8.32 6.44 -4.61
CA HIS A 92 9.06 7.67 -4.33
C HIS A 92 8.20 8.61 -3.47
N ASP A 93 8.85 9.44 -2.64
CA ASP A 93 8.20 10.48 -1.82
C ASP A 93 7.29 11.45 -2.61
N ASN A 94 7.48 11.55 -3.93
CA ASN A 94 6.67 12.41 -4.78
C ASN A 94 5.25 11.84 -4.96
N ALA A 95 5.04 10.55 -4.68
CA ALA A 95 3.71 9.96 -4.65
C ALA A 95 2.79 10.68 -3.66
N ASN A 96 3.32 11.14 -2.52
CA ASN A 96 2.56 11.96 -1.56
C ASN A 96 2.16 13.31 -2.14
N ILE A 97 3.05 13.95 -2.93
CA ILE A 97 2.74 15.23 -3.59
C ILE A 97 1.61 15.03 -4.61
N THR A 98 1.69 13.99 -5.44
CA THR A 98 0.64 13.67 -6.42
C THR A 98 -0.68 13.34 -5.73
N PHE A 99 -0.66 12.56 -4.64
CA PHE A 99 -1.84 12.27 -3.84
C PHE A 99 -2.48 13.55 -3.29
N ALA A 100 -1.70 14.41 -2.64
CA ALA A 100 -2.19 15.65 -2.05
C ALA A 100 -2.76 16.62 -3.11
N GLN A 101 -2.14 16.68 -4.29
CA GLN A 101 -2.66 17.46 -5.42
C GLN A 101 -4.02 16.94 -5.88
N ASN A 102 -4.14 15.62 -6.11
CA ASN A 102 -5.39 15.00 -6.54
C ASN A 102 -6.51 15.21 -5.52
N GLU A 103 -6.24 14.97 -4.23
CA GLU A 103 -7.21 15.20 -3.15
C GLU A 103 -7.65 16.67 -3.10
N THR A 104 -6.72 17.61 -3.28
CA THR A 104 -7.03 19.05 -3.33
C THR A 104 -7.93 19.38 -4.53
N PHE A 105 -7.63 18.83 -5.71
CA PHE A 105 -8.46 19.05 -6.89
C PHE A 105 -9.86 18.47 -6.74
N ASP A 106 -9.98 17.26 -6.19
CA ASP A 106 -11.26 16.61 -5.92
C ASP A 106 -12.10 17.41 -4.93
N LEU A 107 -11.47 17.93 -3.86
CA LEU A 107 -12.13 18.81 -2.89
C LEU A 107 -12.64 20.10 -3.55
N LEU A 108 -11.79 20.80 -4.30
CA LEU A 108 -12.16 22.04 -4.99
C LEU A 108 -13.25 21.80 -6.02
N HIS A 109 -13.18 20.70 -6.77
CA HIS A 109 -14.22 20.29 -7.69
C HIS A 109 -15.53 20.04 -6.95
N GLY A 110 -15.49 19.31 -5.83
CA GLY A 110 -16.65 19.11 -4.95
C GLY A 110 -17.28 20.44 -4.51
N ILE A 111 -16.47 21.42 -4.08
CA ILE A 111 -16.94 22.76 -3.71
C ILE A 111 -17.63 23.45 -4.89
N LEU A 112 -17.04 23.41 -6.09
CA LEU A 112 -17.64 23.99 -7.29
C LEU A 112 -18.99 23.34 -7.64
N THR A 113 -19.14 22.03 -7.44
CA THR A 113 -20.42 21.34 -7.68
C THR A 113 -21.51 21.74 -6.69
N MET A 114 -21.14 22.17 -5.48
CA MET A 114 -22.07 22.69 -4.47
C MET A 114 -22.46 24.15 -4.73
N GLN A 115 -21.80 24.84 -5.68
CA GLN A 115 -22.15 26.20 -6.03
C GLN A 115 -23.59 26.27 -6.56
N PRO A 116 -24.47 27.13 -6.01
CA PRO A 116 -25.83 27.29 -6.50
C PRO A 116 -25.79 27.66 -7.99
N LYS A 117 -26.44 26.85 -8.82
CA LYS A 117 -26.71 27.19 -10.23
C LYS A 117 -27.82 28.24 -10.30
N THR A 118 -27.67 29.35 -9.57
CA THR A 118 -28.49 30.52 -9.83
C THR A 118 -28.03 31.06 -11.17
N THR A 119 -28.84 30.83 -12.20
CA THR A 119 -28.80 31.52 -13.48
C THR A 119 -28.45 32.98 -13.23
N ALA A 120 -27.40 33.47 -13.89
CA ALA A 120 -27.09 34.89 -13.92
C ALA A 120 -28.34 35.63 -14.39
N GLY A 121 -29.11 36.17 -13.44
CA GLY A 121 -30.11 37.18 -13.72
C GLY A 121 -29.35 38.32 -14.38
N ALA A 122 -29.73 38.63 -15.62
CA ALA A 122 -29.15 39.71 -16.41
C ALA A 122 -28.90 40.93 -15.53
N GLY A 123 -27.63 41.29 -15.35
CA GLY A 123 -27.26 42.50 -14.63
C GLY A 123 -27.91 43.69 -15.32
N LYS A 124 -28.96 44.26 -14.71
CA LYS A 124 -29.42 45.59 -15.09
C LYS A 124 -28.37 46.57 -14.57
N SER A 125 -27.74 47.29 -15.50
CA SER A 125 -26.91 48.45 -15.17
C SER A 125 -27.75 49.42 -14.34
N ARG A 126 -27.18 49.92 -13.24
CA ARG A 126 -27.83 50.93 -12.39
C ARG A 126 -27.56 52.31 -12.99
N GLU A 127 -28.28 52.64 -14.06
CA GLU A 127 -28.55 54.03 -14.41
C GLU A 127 -30.06 54.21 -14.47
N GLU A 128 -30.63 54.64 -13.33
CA GLU A 128 -31.79 55.52 -13.14
C GLU A 128 -31.89 55.90 -11.65
#